data_AF-X1TPJ1-F1
#
_entry.id   AF-X1TPJ1-F1
#
_cell.length_a   1.000
_cell.length_b   1.000
_cell.length_c   1.000
_cell.angle_alpha   90.00
_cell.angle_beta   90.00
_cell.angle_gamma   90.00
#
_symmetry.space_group_name_H-M   'P 1'
#
loop_
_entity.id
_entity.type
_entity.pdbx_description
1 polymer ?
#
loop_
_entity_poly.entity_id
_entity_poly.type
_entity_poly.pdbx_seq_one_letter_code
_entity_poly.pdbx_strand_id
1 'polypeptide(L)'
;RSEYGVFGAYAITKSSSTAEVLSLITSIIDDVRNKRVAESELSWAKKSINTKFIFSFDSSDQIAIQQMMIEYNKLPGDFLATYRNKTEKVTTEDLKKVAKEHLSRNEATILVVGNEKAFDRPLSTFGKVNRIEEKL
;
A
#
# COMPACT_ATOMS: atom_id res chain seq x y z
N ARG A 1 -16.03 12.39 7.01
CA ARG A 1 -16.77 12.08 5.76
C ARG A 1 -16.27 10.73 5.30
N SER A 2 -17.19 9.80 5.04
CA SER A 2 -16.97 8.37 4.82
C SER A 2 -16.07 8.09 3.59
N GLU A 3 -15.38 6.97 3.43
CA GLU A 3 -15.08 5.81 4.31
C GLU A 3 -13.99 4.95 3.63
N TYR A 4 -13.06 5.57 2.89
CA TYR A 4 -12.13 4.83 2.03
C TYR A 4 -10.73 5.45 2.05
N GLY A 5 -9.73 4.62 2.26
CA GLY A 5 -8.32 4.95 2.07
C GLY A 5 -7.81 4.46 0.72
N VAL A 6 -6.76 5.08 0.20
CA VAL A 6 -6.07 4.60 -1.00
C VAL A 6 -4.91 3.71 -0.57
N PHE A 7 -4.90 2.48 -1.04
CA PHE A 7 -3.72 1.62 -1.03
C PHE A 7 -3.18 1.52 -2.45
N GLY A 8 -1.87 1.65 -2.60
CA GLY A 8 -1.25 1.59 -3.92
C GLY A 8 0.24 1.36 -3.85
N ALA A 9 0.80 0.98 -5.00
CA ALA A 9 2.22 0.92 -5.25
C ALA A 9 2.56 1.94 -6.35
N TYR A 10 3.78 2.47 -6.31
CA TYR A 10 4.28 3.36 -7.34
C TYR A 10 5.73 3.03 -7.66
N ALA A 11 6.16 3.41 -8.85
CA ALA A 11 7.55 3.31 -9.27
C ALA A 11 7.87 4.46 -10.22
N ILE A 12 9.14 4.88 -10.20
CA ILE A 12 9.71 5.81 -11.18
C ILE A 12 10.75 5.00 -11.96
N THR A 13 10.62 4.96 -13.28
CA THR A 13 11.43 4.11 -14.15
C THR A 13 11.74 4.81 -15.48
N LYS A 14 12.63 4.23 -16.27
CA LYS A 14 12.86 4.68 -17.66
C LYS A 14 11.59 4.42 -18.47
N SER A 15 11.29 5.29 -19.45
CA SER A 15 10.11 5.09 -20.30
C SER A 15 10.11 3.73 -21.00
N SER A 16 11.28 3.25 -21.42
CA SER A 16 11.48 1.95 -22.08
C SER A 16 11.31 0.72 -21.19
N SER A 17 10.89 0.88 -19.94
CA SER A 17 10.60 -0.21 -18.99
C SER A 17 9.26 0.00 -18.27
N THR A 18 8.41 0.88 -18.80
CA THR A 18 7.16 1.28 -18.16
C THR A 18 6.18 0.12 -18.04
N ALA A 19 5.94 -0.61 -19.12
CA ALA A 19 4.98 -1.69 -19.14
C ALA A 19 5.54 -2.98 -18.49
N GLU A 20 6.86 -3.17 -18.49
CA GLU A 20 7.51 -4.18 -17.66
C GLU A 20 7.27 -3.92 -16.16
N VAL A 21 7.58 -2.73 -15.68
CA VAL A 21 7.40 -2.36 -14.26
C VAL A 21 5.93 -2.44 -13.85
N LEU A 22 5.00 -1.97 -14.69
CA LEU A 22 3.57 -2.10 -14.42
C LEU A 22 3.13 -3.57 -14.30
N SER A 23 3.70 -4.46 -15.13
CA SER A 23 3.47 -5.90 -15.05
C SER A 23 3.98 -6.49 -13.74
N LEU A 24 5.16 -6.08 -13.29
CA LEU A 24 5.74 -6.54 -12.03
C LEU A 24 4.90 -6.10 -10.83
N ILE A 25 4.49 -4.83 -10.77
CA ILE A 25 3.61 -4.32 -9.71
C ILE A 25 2.32 -5.13 -9.66
N THR A 26 1.67 -5.32 -10.82
CA THR A 26 0.43 -6.08 -10.91
C THR A 26 0.62 -7.53 -10.43
N SER A 27 1.73 -8.17 -10.84
CA SER A 27 2.06 -9.54 -10.44
C SER A 27 2.30 -9.66 -8.94
N ILE A 28 2.96 -8.70 -8.30
CA ILE A 28 3.21 -8.70 -6.84
C ILE A 28 1.88 -8.61 -6.10
N ILE A 29 0.97 -7.73 -6.55
CA ILE A 29 -0.36 -7.59 -5.96
C ILE A 29 -1.14 -8.90 -6.09
N ASP A 30 -1.13 -9.53 -7.27
CA ASP A 30 -1.80 -10.82 -7.48
C ASP A 30 -1.16 -11.95 -6.65
N ASP A 31 0.16 -11.95 -6.48
CA ASP A 31 0.86 -12.93 -5.66
C ASP A 31 0.45 -12.83 -4.19
N VAL A 32 0.36 -11.62 -3.62
CA VAL A 32 -0.09 -11.43 -2.23
C VAL A 32 -1.53 -11.92 -2.01
N ARG A 33 -2.38 -11.84 -3.02
CA ARG A 33 -3.78 -12.33 -2.95
C ARG A 33 -3.88 -13.85 -3.03
N ASN A 34 -3.05 -14.46 -3.86
CA ASN A 34 -3.19 -15.86 -4.26
C ASN A 34 -2.27 -16.79 -3.47
N LYS A 35 -1.04 -16.34 -3.21
CA LYS A 35 0.00 -17.10 -2.50
C LYS A 35 -0.04 -16.77 -1.01
N ARG A 36 0.50 -17.67 -0.19
CA ARG A 36 0.72 -17.41 1.24
C ARG A 36 1.99 -16.57 1.35
N VAL A 37 1.90 -15.42 2.02
CA VAL A 37 3.08 -14.61 2.41
C VAL A 37 3.98 -15.47 3.30
N ALA A 38 5.31 -15.40 3.12
CA ALA A 38 6.20 -16.22 3.93
C ALA A 38 6.17 -15.76 5.40
N GLU A 39 6.23 -16.70 6.33
CA GLU A 39 6.26 -16.39 7.77
C GLU A 39 7.47 -15.51 8.14
N SER A 40 8.59 -15.67 7.43
CA SER A 40 9.77 -14.80 7.59
C SER A 40 9.50 -13.35 7.17
N GLU A 41 8.76 -13.13 6.08
CA GLU A 41 8.37 -11.78 5.62
C GLU A 41 7.42 -11.12 6.61
N LEU A 42 6.41 -11.87 7.12
CA LEU A 42 5.51 -11.36 8.15
C LEU A 42 6.26 -11.02 9.43
N SER A 43 7.15 -11.89 9.89
CA SER A 43 7.98 -11.66 11.08
C SER A 43 8.86 -10.41 10.92
N TRP A 44 9.50 -10.27 9.76
CA TRP A 44 10.29 -9.08 9.44
C TRP A 44 9.44 -7.80 9.46
N ALA A 45 8.27 -7.81 8.82
CA ALA A 45 7.36 -6.66 8.77
C ALA A 45 6.87 -6.25 10.17
N LYS A 46 6.45 -7.22 11.00
CA LYS A 46 6.05 -6.98 12.40
C LYS A 46 7.17 -6.32 13.20
N LYS A 47 8.39 -6.85 13.08
CA LYS A 47 9.58 -6.29 13.74
C LYS A 47 9.82 -4.85 13.29
N SER A 48 9.79 -4.58 11.98
CA SER A 48 9.99 -3.23 11.45
C SER A 48 8.93 -2.23 11.92
N ILE A 49 7.65 -2.63 11.97
CA ILE A 49 6.55 -1.80 12.48
C ILE A 49 6.76 -1.50 13.97
N ASN A 50 7.06 -2.52 14.77
CA ASN A 50 7.24 -2.38 16.21
C ASN A 50 8.48 -1.56 16.58
N THR A 51 9.57 -1.67 15.80
CA THR A 51 10.75 -0.80 15.97
C THR A 51 10.41 0.66 15.66
N LYS A 52 9.68 0.93 14.58
CA LYS A 52 9.26 2.31 14.22
C LYS A 52 8.30 2.93 15.22
N PHE A 53 7.47 2.12 15.86
CA PHE A 53 6.47 2.60 16.82
C PHE A 53 7.11 3.34 18.01
N ILE A 54 8.27 2.90 18.49
CA ILE A 54 8.96 3.55 19.63
C ILE A 54 9.37 4.98 19.25
N PHE A 55 9.87 5.18 18.03
CA PHE A 55 10.29 6.49 17.51
C PHE A 55 9.12 7.43 17.18
N SER A 56 7.87 6.99 17.37
CA SER A 56 6.68 7.85 17.18
C SER A 56 6.38 8.71 18.42
N PHE A 57 7.24 8.66 19.45
CA PHE A 57 7.09 9.37 20.72
C PHE A 57 8.38 10.06 21.17
N ASP A 58 9.31 10.33 20.24
CA ASP A 58 10.64 10.86 20.57
C ASP A 58 10.61 12.36 20.92
N SER A 59 9.59 13.09 20.44
CA SER A 59 9.42 14.52 20.69
C SER A 59 8.00 14.88 21.14
N SER A 60 7.86 16.03 21.79
CA SER A 60 6.57 16.51 22.31
C SER A 60 5.55 16.78 21.21
N ASP A 61 5.98 17.26 20.04
CA ASP A 61 5.12 17.46 18.87
C ASP A 61 4.60 16.12 18.30
N GLN A 62 5.43 15.08 18.26
CA GLN A 62 4.98 13.74 17.85
C GLN A 62 3.94 13.17 18.82
N ILE A 63 4.19 13.30 20.14
CA ILE A 63 3.23 12.86 21.17
C ILE A 63 1.89 13.60 20.99
N ALA A 64 1.92 14.92 20.79
CA ALA A 64 0.72 15.73 20.58
C ALA A 64 -0.05 15.29 19.31
N ILE A 65 0.66 15.02 18.20
CA ILE A 65 0.06 14.50 16.96
C ILE A 65 -0.60 13.14 17.20
N GLN A 66 0.03 12.23 17.95
CA GLN A 66 -0.55 10.92 18.25
C GLN A 66 -1.86 11.05 19.05
N GLN A 67 -1.88 11.87 20.09
CA GLN A 67 -3.09 12.12 20.90
C GLN A 67 -4.19 12.77 20.07
N MET A 68 -3.85 13.78 19.28
CA MET A 68 -4.78 14.42 18.34
C MET A 68 -5.38 13.40 17.36
N MET A 69 -4.57 12.49 16.80
CA MET A 69 -5.04 11.48 15.86
C MET A 69 -5.97 10.44 16.51
N ILE A 70 -5.72 10.07 17.77
CA ILE A 70 -6.60 9.16 18.52
C ILE A 70 -7.98 9.78 18.69
N GLU A 71 -8.04 11.03 19.16
CA GLU A 71 -9.30 11.75 19.34
C GLU A 71 -10.01 12.02 18.01
N TYR A 72 -9.26 12.50 17.01
CA TYR A 72 -9.80 12.82 15.69
C TYR A 72 -10.43 11.60 15.01
N ASN A 73 -9.76 10.45 15.07
CA ASN A 73 -10.25 9.20 14.49
C ASN A 73 -11.16 8.41 15.45
N LYS A 74 -11.45 8.93 16.64
CA LYS A 74 -12.26 8.27 17.68
C LYS A 74 -11.77 6.86 18.02
N LEU A 75 -10.46 6.70 18.09
CA LEU A 75 -9.84 5.43 18.45
C LEU A 75 -10.05 5.14 19.95
N PRO A 76 -10.03 3.85 20.36
CA PRO A 76 -10.07 3.50 21.78
C PRO A 76 -8.95 4.18 22.58
N GLY A 77 -9.22 4.60 23.81
CA GLY A 77 -8.21 5.24 24.67
C GLY A 77 -7.00 4.34 25.01
N ASP A 78 -7.16 3.02 24.84
CA ASP A 78 -6.09 2.02 25.00
C ASP A 78 -5.37 1.68 23.68
N PHE A 79 -5.63 2.42 22.59
CA PHE A 79 -5.14 2.09 21.25
C PHE A 79 -3.63 1.96 21.22
N LEU A 80 -2.88 2.93 21.77
CA LEU A 80 -1.43 2.90 21.80
C LEU A 80 -0.87 1.77 22.67
N ALA A 81 -1.53 1.51 23.82
CA ALA A 81 -1.12 0.44 24.74
C ALA A 81 -1.31 -0.94 24.11
N THR A 82 -2.35 -1.12 23.29
CA THR A 82 -2.68 -2.40 22.65
C THR A 82 -2.10 -2.57 21.25
N TYR A 83 -1.55 -1.51 20.64
CA TYR A 83 -1.09 -1.49 19.25
C TYR A 83 -0.10 -2.61 18.93
N ARG A 84 0.98 -2.74 19.70
CA ARG A 84 2.00 -3.79 19.48
C ARG A 84 1.44 -5.20 19.61
N ASN A 85 0.59 -5.43 20.61
CA ASN A 85 -0.07 -6.72 20.81
C ASN A 85 -1.00 -7.08 19.64
N LYS A 86 -1.75 -6.10 19.12
CA LYS A 86 -2.60 -6.27 17.93
C LYS A 86 -1.74 -6.59 16.69
N THR A 87 -0.62 -5.91 16.49
CA THR A 87 0.33 -6.19 15.40
C THR A 87 0.92 -7.60 15.48
N GLU A 88 1.30 -8.05 16.68
CA GLU A 88 1.88 -9.39 16.87
C GLU A 88 0.88 -10.53 16.62
N LYS A 89 -0.43 -10.27 16.82
CA LYS A 89 -1.49 -11.25 16.58
C LYS A 89 -1.85 -11.46 15.11
N VAL A 90 -1.41 -10.59 14.20
CA VAL A 90 -1.68 -10.72 12.76
C VAL A 90 -1.07 -12.01 12.21
N THR A 91 -1.83 -12.76 11.44
CA THR A 91 -1.40 -14.02 10.80
C THR A 91 -1.24 -13.87 9.28
N THR A 92 -0.58 -14.82 8.63
CA THR A 92 -0.50 -14.83 7.15
C THR A 92 -1.87 -15.11 6.51
N GLU A 93 -2.76 -15.79 7.23
CA GLU A 93 -4.17 -15.97 6.88
C GLU A 93 -4.94 -14.65 6.88
N ASP A 94 -4.74 -13.80 7.90
CA ASP A 94 -5.34 -12.47 7.96
C ASP A 94 -4.89 -11.62 6.77
N LEU A 95 -3.60 -11.65 6.43
CA LEU A 95 -3.07 -10.96 5.26
C LEU A 95 -3.74 -11.44 3.97
N LYS A 96 -3.86 -12.76 3.79
CA LYS A 96 -4.52 -13.33 2.61
C LYS A 96 -5.99 -12.92 2.52
N LYS A 97 -6.71 -12.89 3.65
CA LYS A 97 -8.11 -12.46 3.72
C LYS A 97 -8.24 -11.00 3.29
N VAL A 98 -7.49 -10.09 3.92
CA VAL A 98 -7.51 -8.66 3.65
C VAL A 98 -7.06 -8.35 2.22
N ALA A 99 -6.03 -9.05 1.71
CA ALA A 99 -5.58 -8.90 0.33
C ALA A 99 -6.66 -9.30 -0.68
N LYS A 100 -7.38 -10.39 -0.44
CA LYS A 100 -8.50 -10.80 -1.30
C LYS A 100 -9.66 -9.80 -1.28
N GLU A 101 -9.93 -9.20 -0.13
CA GLU A 101 -11.01 -8.25 0.09
C GLU A 101 -10.73 -6.89 -0.54
N HIS A 102 -9.50 -6.37 -0.44
CA HIS A 102 -9.21 -4.98 -0.80
C HIS A 102 -8.30 -4.79 -2.02
N LEU A 103 -7.54 -5.80 -2.44
CA LEU A 103 -6.59 -5.65 -3.56
C LEU A 103 -7.15 -6.14 -4.89
N SER A 104 -8.41 -5.81 -5.21
CA SER A 104 -9.04 -6.24 -6.46
C SER A 104 -8.38 -5.58 -7.68
N ARG A 105 -7.83 -6.39 -8.59
CA ARG A 105 -7.25 -5.89 -9.85
C ARG A 105 -8.27 -5.14 -10.72
N ASN A 106 -9.53 -5.57 -10.70
CA ASN A 106 -10.58 -4.99 -11.52
C ASN A 106 -11.02 -3.60 -11.03
N GLU A 107 -10.65 -3.23 -9.81
CA GLU A 107 -10.97 -1.94 -9.18
C GLU A 107 -9.73 -1.02 -9.12
N ALA A 108 -8.58 -1.48 -9.60
CA ALA A 108 -7.34 -0.73 -9.55
C ALA A 108 -7.36 0.45 -10.53
N THR A 109 -7.07 1.65 -10.02
CA THR A 109 -6.81 2.83 -10.85
C THR A 109 -5.31 2.91 -11.15
N ILE A 110 -4.95 2.92 -12.43
CA ILE A 110 -3.56 2.99 -12.89
C ILE A 110 -3.33 4.35 -13.55
N LEU A 111 -2.38 5.12 -13.02
CA LEU A 111 -1.91 6.38 -13.60
C LEU A 111 -0.47 6.20 -14.07
N VAL A 112 -0.23 6.49 -15.35
CA VAL A 112 1.12 6.50 -15.95
C VAL A 112 1.37 7.87 -16.57
N VAL A 113 2.51 8.45 -16.25
CA VAL A 113 2.95 9.74 -16.79
C VAL A 113 4.23 9.51 -17.58
N GLY A 114 4.22 9.80 -18.89
CA GLY A 114 5.39 9.65 -19.74
C GLY A 114 5.09 9.74 -21.24
N ASN A 115 6.15 9.66 -22.05
CA ASN A 115 6.04 9.64 -23.51
C ASN A 115 5.66 8.24 -24.00
N GLU A 116 4.41 8.08 -24.43
CA GLU A 116 3.86 6.79 -24.89
C GLU A 116 4.66 6.15 -26.03
N LYS A 117 5.27 6.96 -26.90
CA LYS A 117 6.09 6.46 -28.01
C LYS A 117 7.39 5.80 -27.55
N ALA A 118 7.82 6.08 -26.32
CA ALA A 118 9.05 5.56 -25.73
C ALA A 118 8.80 4.35 -24.82
N PHE A 119 7.56 3.88 -24.70
CA PHE A 119 7.24 2.70 -23.90
C PHE A 119 7.63 1.41 -24.63
N ASP A 120 8.00 0.39 -23.86
CA ASP A 120 8.37 -0.94 -24.33
C ASP A 120 7.23 -1.68 -25.03
N ARG A 121 5.97 -1.41 -24.65
CA ARG A 121 4.77 -1.94 -25.32
C ARG A 121 3.54 -1.07 -25.00
N PRO A 122 2.46 -1.18 -25.80
CA PRO A 122 1.22 -0.46 -25.54
C PRO A 122 0.62 -0.80 -24.16
N LEU A 123 0.22 0.23 -23.42
CA LEU A 123 -0.45 0.05 -22.12
C LEU A 123 -1.88 -0.50 -22.25
N SER A 124 -2.43 -0.54 -23.46
CA SER A 124 -3.70 -1.21 -23.76
C SER A 124 -3.69 -2.70 -23.43
N THR A 125 -2.51 -3.29 -23.22
CA THR A 125 -2.34 -4.66 -22.72
C THR A 125 -2.81 -4.83 -21.26
N PHE A 126 -2.95 -3.74 -20.49
CA PHE A 126 -3.42 -3.75 -19.10
C PHE A 126 -4.90 -3.39 -18.93
N GLY A 127 -5.56 -2.95 -20.00
CA GLY A 127 -6.96 -2.53 -19.98
C GLY A 127 -7.22 -1.33 -20.90
N LYS A 128 -8.43 -0.77 -20.81
CA LYS A 128 -8.79 0.43 -21.56
C LYS A 128 -7.93 1.61 -21.10
N VAL A 129 -7.20 2.22 -22.03
CA VAL A 129 -6.39 3.42 -21.78
C VAL A 129 -7.21 4.65 -22.16
N ASN A 130 -7.38 5.57 -21.20
CA ASN A 130 -7.89 6.92 -21.48
C ASN A 130 -6.70 7.86 -21.53
N ARG A 131 -6.37 8.39 -22.72
CA ARG A 131 -5.30 9.37 -22.84
C ARG A 131 -5.81 10.73 -22.36
N ILE A 132 -5.04 11.37 -21.47
CA ILE A 132 -5.27 12.72 -21.01
C ILE A 132 -4.06 13.54 -21.47
N GLU A 133 -4.27 14.45 -22.42
CA GLU A 133 -3.27 15.41 -22.86
C GLU A 133 -3.59 16.74 -22.19
N GLU A 134 -2.69 17.21 -21.33
CA GLU A 134 -2.82 18.53 -20.73
C GLU A 134 -2.38 19.57 -21.78
N LYS A 135 -3.32 20.38 -22.27
CA LYS A 135 -2.98 21.58 -23.03
C LYS A 135 -2.47 22.62 -22.02
N LEU A 136 -1.16 22.63 -21.81
CA LEU A 136 -0.47 23.77 -21.20
C LEU A 136 -0.41 24.94 -22.19
#